data_AF-A0A345H461-F1
#
_entry.id   AF-A0A345H461-F1
#
_cell.length_a   1.000
_cell.length_b   1.000
_cell.length_c   1.000
_cell.angle_alpha   90.00
_cell.angle_beta   90.00
_cell.angle_gamma   90.00
#
_symmetry.space_group_name_H-M   'P 1'
#
loop_
_entity.id
_entity.type
_entity.pdbx_description
1 polymer ?
#
loop_
_entity_poly.entity_id
_entity_poly.type
_entity_poly.pdbx_seq_one_letter_code
_entity_poly.pdbx_strand_id
1 'polypeptide(L)'
;MIVSGGSNVGYSLDSELLSKKLNMETFNTSFSISHDYEFVLNYIASNLQKGDIFLYIPEFDNYYVNNENMMSHTLCVSIYNHPSFFSYLSFTQKVNFLTKVPKINTLLLYKNLKYQFLHTQKSSLQTNSRGDYIHHLDKSKTWKKTEITRYEKYQYNHKLSNHFKNAMLKAQQMAESKGATFYVSYPLIAASQYDVRFKEDLEKFYKNTTIKLIGSPENYIFQDDLIYDHPYHTTKKGREIRTEILIKDLQKVLKL
;
A
#
# COMPACT_ATOMS: atom_id res chain seq x y z
N MET A 1 -14.87 1.76 -5.95
CA MET A 1 -13.97 1.31 -4.88
C MET A 1 -12.54 1.71 -5.21
N ILE A 2 -11.85 2.31 -4.25
CA ILE A 2 -10.43 2.64 -4.33
C ILE A 2 -9.70 1.67 -3.41
N VAL A 3 -8.76 0.91 -3.95
CA VAL A 3 -7.94 -0.04 -3.19
C VAL A 3 -6.52 0.50 -3.11
N SER A 4 -5.99 0.64 -1.90
CA SER A 4 -4.65 1.18 -1.68
C SER A 4 -3.87 0.37 -0.66
N GLY A 5 -2.56 0.45 -0.76
CA GLY A 5 -1.60 -0.23 0.09
C GLY A 5 -0.20 -0.09 -0.50
N GLY A 6 0.71 -0.93 -0.01
CA GLY A 6 2.06 -1.03 -0.56
C GLY A 6 2.11 -1.81 -1.87
N SER A 7 3.28 -2.35 -2.18
CA SER A 7 3.46 -3.17 -3.38
C SER A 7 2.67 -4.47 -3.33
N ASN A 8 2.24 -4.93 -2.14
CA ASN A 8 1.30 -6.04 -1.99
C ASN A 8 -0.02 -5.85 -2.76
N VAL A 9 -0.48 -4.61 -2.90
CA VAL A 9 -1.72 -4.29 -3.64
C VAL A 9 -1.39 -4.19 -5.13
N GLY A 10 -0.29 -3.53 -5.49
CA GLY A 10 0.10 -3.32 -6.88
C GLY A 10 0.41 -4.62 -7.63
N TYR A 11 1.17 -5.53 -7.01
CA TYR A 11 1.59 -6.78 -7.65
C TYR A 11 0.56 -7.90 -7.55
N SER A 12 -0.37 -7.81 -6.61
CA SER A 12 -1.07 -9.01 -6.15
C SER A 12 -2.60 -8.90 -6.13
N LEU A 13 -3.16 -7.87 -6.76
CA LEU A 13 -4.60 -7.79 -7.05
C LEU A 13 -4.87 -7.62 -8.54
N ASP A 14 -6.02 -8.14 -8.96
CA ASP A 14 -6.61 -7.91 -10.27
C ASP A 14 -7.85 -7.03 -10.13
N SER A 15 -7.70 -5.73 -10.39
CA SER A 15 -8.77 -4.75 -10.21
C SER A 15 -9.86 -4.88 -11.28
N GLU A 16 -9.53 -5.41 -12.46
CA GLU A 16 -10.52 -5.70 -13.50
C GLU A 16 -11.45 -6.83 -13.05
N LEU A 17 -10.89 -7.91 -12.50
CA LEU A 17 -11.67 -9.02 -11.94
C LEU A 17 -12.54 -8.57 -10.76
N LEU A 18 -11.99 -7.77 -9.83
CA LEU A 18 -12.76 -7.17 -8.74
C LEU A 18 -13.94 -6.37 -9.28
N SER A 19 -13.68 -5.52 -10.28
CA SER A 19 -14.72 -4.65 -10.86
C SER A 19 -15.86 -5.46 -11.47
N LYS A 20 -15.52 -6.48 -12.25
CA LYS A 20 -16.48 -7.37 -12.91
C LYS A 20 -17.31 -8.18 -11.91
N LYS A 21 -16.67 -8.74 -10.89
CA LYS A 21 -17.32 -9.66 -9.94
C LYS A 21 -18.18 -8.95 -8.90
N LEU A 22 -17.83 -7.73 -8.54
CA LEU A 22 -18.57 -6.91 -7.59
C LEU A 22 -19.54 -5.93 -8.27
N ASN A 23 -19.54 -5.87 -9.61
CA ASN A 23 -20.27 -4.88 -10.39
C ASN A 23 -20.01 -3.45 -9.89
N MET A 24 -18.74 -3.13 -9.64
CA MET A 24 -18.32 -1.88 -9.01
C MET A 24 -16.95 -1.46 -9.53
N GLU A 25 -16.86 -0.28 -10.13
CA GLU A 25 -15.59 0.26 -10.62
C GLU A 25 -14.51 0.25 -9.53
N THR A 26 -13.43 -0.49 -9.77
CA THR A 26 -12.33 -0.68 -8.82
C THR A 26 -11.03 -0.18 -9.41
N PHE A 27 -10.32 0.66 -8.65
CA PHE A 27 -9.03 1.23 -9.02
C PHE A 27 -7.98 0.93 -7.96
N ASN A 28 -6.82 0.49 -8.42
CA ASN A 28 -5.64 0.24 -7.61
C ASN A 28 -4.80 1.51 -7.56
N THR A 29 -4.70 2.08 -6.37
CA THR A 29 -3.86 3.24 -6.09
C THR A 29 -2.68 2.84 -5.21
N SER A 30 -2.14 1.64 -5.39
CA SER A 30 -0.96 1.22 -4.65
C SER A 30 0.17 2.23 -4.80
N PHE A 31 0.77 2.60 -3.68
CA PHE A 31 1.90 3.51 -3.65
C PHE A 31 3.17 2.72 -3.34
N SER A 32 4.30 3.19 -3.89
CA SER A 32 5.60 2.67 -3.47
C SER A 32 5.79 2.92 -1.97
N ILE A 33 6.53 2.05 -1.27
CA ILE A 33 6.95 2.24 0.14
C ILE A 33 7.67 3.58 0.41
N SER A 34 8.18 4.23 -0.65
CA SER A 34 8.74 5.57 -0.58
C SER A 34 7.70 6.66 -0.31
N HIS A 35 6.41 6.42 -0.52
CA HIS A 35 5.36 7.34 -0.10
C HIS A 35 4.97 6.97 1.32
N ASP A 36 5.04 7.95 2.21
CA ASP A 36 4.65 7.76 3.59
C ASP A 36 3.15 7.44 3.70
N TYR A 37 2.78 6.54 4.61
CA TYR A 37 1.38 6.11 4.75
C TYR A 37 0.46 7.25 5.14
N GLU A 38 0.90 8.23 5.93
CA GLU A 38 0.02 9.32 6.37
C GLU A 38 -0.32 10.21 5.18
N PHE A 39 0.65 10.48 4.31
CA PHE A 39 0.43 11.20 3.06
C PHE A 39 -0.58 10.47 2.17
N VAL A 40 -0.41 9.16 1.96
CA VAL A 40 -1.30 8.34 1.11
C VAL A 40 -2.73 8.33 1.66
N LEU A 41 -2.87 8.09 2.96
CA LEU A 41 -4.15 8.08 3.65
C LEU A 41 -4.86 9.44 3.57
N ASN A 42 -4.13 10.53 3.85
CA ASN A 42 -4.66 11.90 3.74
C ASN A 42 -5.08 12.21 2.29
N TYR A 43 -4.22 11.89 1.32
CA TYR A 43 -4.49 12.15 -0.10
C TYR A 43 -5.78 11.44 -0.56
N ILE A 44 -5.90 10.13 -0.32
CA ILE A 44 -7.08 9.39 -0.77
C ILE A 44 -8.31 9.87 -0.03
N ALA A 45 -8.28 9.90 1.31
CA ALA A 45 -9.45 10.26 2.12
C ALA A 45 -9.97 11.68 1.82
N SER A 46 -9.07 12.63 1.50
CA SER A 46 -9.46 13.98 1.08
C SER A 46 -10.15 14.03 -0.29
N ASN A 47 -9.93 13.06 -1.17
CA ASN A 47 -10.49 13.04 -2.51
C ASN A 47 -11.72 12.11 -2.65
N LEU A 48 -12.11 11.40 -1.59
CA LEU A 48 -13.33 10.58 -1.59
C LEU A 48 -14.59 11.42 -1.72
N GLN A 49 -15.60 10.82 -2.37
CA GLN A 49 -16.96 11.31 -2.54
C GLN A 49 -17.96 10.41 -1.81
N LYS A 50 -19.19 10.90 -1.66
CA LYS A 50 -20.27 10.15 -1.02
C LYS A 50 -20.53 8.84 -1.77
N GLY A 51 -20.61 7.74 -1.03
CA GLY A 51 -20.82 6.40 -1.58
C GLY A 51 -19.52 5.69 -2.02
N ASP A 52 -18.38 6.38 -2.03
CA ASP A 52 -17.11 5.70 -2.30
C ASP A 52 -16.78 4.68 -1.21
N ILE A 53 -16.07 3.63 -1.63
CA ILE A 53 -15.47 2.64 -0.73
C ILE A 53 -13.96 2.78 -0.84
N PHE A 54 -13.32 3.09 0.29
CA PHE A 54 -11.88 3.07 0.42
C PHE A 54 -11.44 1.79 1.17
N LEU A 55 -10.81 0.88 0.44
CA LEU A 55 -10.22 -0.35 0.99
C LEU A 55 -8.71 -0.16 1.12
N TYR A 56 -8.22 -0.08 2.36
CA TYR A 56 -6.79 0.02 2.64
C TYR A 56 -6.20 -1.32 3.07
N ILE A 57 -5.06 -1.71 2.51
CA ILE A 57 -4.40 -3.00 2.74
C ILE A 57 -2.93 -2.75 3.10
N PRO A 58 -2.65 -2.38 4.36
CA PRO A 58 -1.29 -2.07 4.82
C PRO A 58 -0.40 -3.31 4.87
N GLU A 59 0.89 -3.15 4.61
CA GLU A 59 1.87 -4.22 4.85
C GLU A 59 2.17 -4.33 6.34
N PHE A 60 2.63 -5.50 6.80
CA PHE A 60 2.91 -5.70 8.23
C PHE A 60 3.91 -4.67 8.77
N ASP A 61 4.86 -4.23 7.95
CA ASP A 61 5.86 -3.22 8.36
C ASP A 61 5.20 -1.89 8.77
N ASN A 62 4.07 -1.51 8.17
CA ASN A 62 3.39 -0.27 8.52
C ASN A 62 2.94 -0.23 9.99
N TYR A 63 2.62 -1.38 10.57
CA TYR A 63 2.13 -1.49 11.96
C TYR A 63 3.20 -1.18 13.01
N TYR A 64 4.47 -1.23 12.63
CA TYR A 64 5.58 -1.14 13.58
C TYR A 64 6.53 0.01 13.27
N VAL A 65 6.45 0.54 12.05
CA VAL A 65 7.25 1.67 11.61
C VAL A 65 6.78 2.96 12.31
N ASN A 66 7.71 3.60 13.02
CA ASN A 66 7.52 4.92 13.61
C ASN A 66 8.17 6.01 12.76
N ASN A 67 7.56 6.29 11.60
CA ASN A 67 8.09 7.21 10.58
C ASN A 67 7.38 8.57 10.56
N GLU A 68 6.95 9.10 11.72
CA GLU A 68 6.19 10.37 11.80
C GLU A 68 6.87 11.57 11.10
N ASN A 69 8.16 11.44 10.81
CA ASN A 69 9.01 12.47 10.23
C ASN A 69 9.59 12.09 8.85
N MET A 70 9.28 10.91 8.30
CA MET A 70 9.94 10.45 7.09
C MET A 70 9.45 11.23 5.86
N MET A 71 10.41 11.92 5.23
CA MET A 71 10.20 12.61 3.95
C MET A 71 11.14 11.99 2.91
N SER A 72 10.65 11.05 2.11
CA SER A 72 11.50 10.40 1.10
C SER A 72 11.79 11.35 -0.08
N HIS A 73 12.84 11.05 -0.85
CA HIS A 73 13.08 11.78 -2.09
C HIS A 73 11.93 11.62 -3.09
N THR A 74 11.28 10.44 -3.15
CA THR A 74 10.14 10.19 -4.04
C THR A 74 8.94 11.06 -3.68
N LEU A 75 8.63 11.21 -2.39
CA LEU A 75 7.55 12.07 -1.92
C LEU A 75 7.87 13.54 -2.22
N CYS A 76 9.12 13.99 -1.98
CA CYS A 76 9.54 15.33 -2.38
C CYS A 76 9.33 15.56 -3.87
N VAL A 77 9.83 14.67 -4.74
CA VAL A 77 9.68 14.82 -6.20
C VAL A 77 8.22 14.85 -6.62
N SER A 78 7.35 14.06 -5.98
CA SER A 78 5.91 14.07 -6.25
C SER A 78 5.28 15.43 -5.93
N ILE A 79 5.69 16.08 -4.85
CA ILE A 79 5.23 17.44 -4.50
C ILE A 79 5.78 18.47 -5.49
N TYR A 80 7.02 18.33 -5.97
CA TYR A 80 7.55 19.23 -7.00
C TYR A 80 6.76 19.13 -8.31
N ASN A 81 6.38 17.92 -8.72
CA ASN A 81 5.57 17.70 -9.92
C ASN A 81 4.10 18.11 -9.72
N HIS A 82 3.60 17.99 -8.49
CA HIS A 82 2.22 18.33 -8.11
C HIS A 82 2.19 19.13 -6.80
N PRO A 83 2.41 20.47 -6.83
CA PRO A 83 2.54 21.28 -5.62
C PRO A 83 1.35 21.22 -4.66
N SER A 84 0.14 20.94 -5.16
CA SER A 84 -1.05 20.73 -4.34
C SER A 84 -0.90 19.57 -3.35
N PHE A 85 -0.02 18.61 -3.63
CA PHE A 85 0.23 17.47 -2.74
C PHE A 85 0.85 17.88 -1.40
N PHE A 86 1.46 19.06 -1.33
CA PHE A 86 1.95 19.63 -0.07
C PHE A 86 0.85 19.75 0.99
N SER A 87 -0.40 19.95 0.58
CA SER A 87 -1.54 20.09 1.50
C SER A 87 -1.81 18.82 2.33
N TYR A 88 -1.52 17.63 1.77
CA TYR A 88 -1.78 16.34 2.39
C TYR A 88 -0.69 15.85 3.34
N LEU A 89 0.44 16.57 3.41
CA LEU A 89 1.49 16.29 4.37
C LEU A 89 1.04 16.58 5.80
N SER A 90 1.54 15.76 6.74
CA SER A 90 1.48 16.06 8.16
C SER A 90 2.28 17.33 8.49
N PHE A 91 2.06 17.91 9.68
CA PHE A 91 2.80 19.12 10.08
C PHE A 91 4.32 18.88 10.11
N THR A 92 4.76 17.77 10.68
CA THR A 92 6.18 17.38 10.74
C THR A 92 6.76 17.15 9.35
N GLN A 93 6.00 16.50 8.46
CA GLN A 93 6.40 16.32 7.07
C GLN A 93 6.55 17.65 6.33
N LYS A 94 5.67 18.64 6.55
CA LYS A 94 5.81 19.99 5.96
C LYS A 94 7.11 20.65 6.38
N VAL A 95 7.46 20.60 7.66
CA VAL A 95 8.74 21.13 8.17
C VAL A 95 9.91 20.39 7.53
N ASN A 96 9.89 19.06 7.49
CA ASN A 96 10.96 18.25 6.90
C ASN A 96 11.08 18.39 5.37
N PHE A 97 9.99 18.71 4.67
CA PHE A 97 10.04 19.04 3.26
C PHE A 97 10.84 20.32 3.05
N LEU A 98 10.54 21.39 3.80
CA LEU A 98 11.21 22.69 3.67
C LEU A 98 12.72 22.59 3.93
N THR A 99 13.16 21.77 4.88
CA THR A 99 14.60 21.55 5.14
C THR A 99 15.28 20.76 4.02
N LYS A 100 14.54 19.98 3.23
CA LYS A 100 15.06 19.18 2.12
C LYS A 100 14.98 19.89 0.76
N VAL A 101 14.21 20.97 0.63
CA VAL A 101 14.05 21.76 -0.60
C VAL A 101 15.40 22.12 -1.25
N PRO A 102 16.42 22.64 -0.52
CA PRO A 102 17.70 22.97 -1.13
C PRO A 102 18.39 21.76 -1.77
N LYS A 103 18.40 20.61 -1.06
CA LYS A 103 19.03 19.36 -1.54
C LYS A 103 18.27 18.77 -2.73
N ILE A 104 16.94 18.87 -2.74
CA ILE A 104 16.14 18.38 -3.87
C ILE A 104 16.35 19.26 -5.10
N ASN A 105 16.39 20.59 -4.94
CA ASN A 105 16.68 21.52 -6.03
C ASN A 105 18.03 21.23 -6.69
N THR A 106 19.09 21.00 -5.90
CA THR A 106 20.41 20.66 -6.45
C THR A 106 20.40 19.31 -7.16
N LEU A 107 19.71 18.30 -6.62
CA LEU A 107 19.58 16.98 -7.25
C LEU A 107 18.79 17.03 -8.56
N LEU A 108 17.68 17.79 -8.60
CA LEU A 108 16.86 17.96 -9.79
C LEU A 108 17.61 18.74 -10.88
N LEU A 109 18.32 19.80 -10.52
CA LEU A 109 19.18 20.53 -11.45
C LEU A 109 20.25 19.61 -12.05
N TYR A 110 20.98 18.86 -11.21
CA TYR A 110 21.97 17.89 -11.66
C TYR A 110 21.37 16.83 -12.60
N LYS A 111 20.19 16.29 -12.25
CA LYS A 111 19.46 15.31 -13.05
C LYS A 111 19.03 15.89 -14.41
N ASN A 112 18.49 17.11 -14.43
CA ASN A 112 18.09 17.80 -15.66
C ASN A 112 19.28 18.07 -16.58
N LEU A 113 20.40 18.54 -16.02
CA LEU A 113 21.65 18.70 -16.77
C LEU A 113 22.09 17.34 -17.35
N LYS A 114 22.11 16.29 -16.53
CA LYS A 114 22.50 14.93 -16.98
C LYS A 114 21.58 14.39 -18.09
N TYR A 115 20.27 14.64 -18.05
CA TYR A 115 19.34 14.21 -19.09
C TYR A 115 19.50 14.95 -20.42
N GLN A 116 19.94 16.22 -20.40
CA GLN A 116 20.28 16.91 -21.64
C GLN A 116 21.41 16.20 -22.40
N PHE A 117 22.26 15.44 -21.69
CA PHE A 117 23.38 14.69 -22.25
C PHE A 117 23.11 13.19 -22.42
N LEU A 118 21.94 12.68 -22.01
CA LEU A 118 21.59 11.26 -22.10
C LEU A 118 20.25 11.08 -22.83
N HIS A 119 20.28 10.52 -24.04
CA HIS A 119 19.08 9.96 -24.66
C HIS A 119 18.64 8.75 -23.84
N THR A 120 17.55 8.87 -23.09
CA THR A 120 16.98 7.73 -22.35
C THR A 120 15.59 7.41 -22.86
N GLN A 121 15.39 6.11 -23.05
CA GLN A 121 14.20 5.48 -23.62
C GLN A 121 12.92 5.82 -22.84
N LYS A 122 11.80 5.90 -23.57
CA LYS A 122 10.45 5.88 -23.01
C LYS A 122 10.29 4.62 -22.15
N SER A 123 10.05 4.78 -20.85
CA SER A 123 9.57 3.67 -20.03
C SER A 123 8.13 3.36 -20.45
N SER A 124 7.87 2.15 -20.93
CA SER A 124 6.51 1.64 -21.05
C SER A 124 5.83 1.66 -19.67
N LEU A 125 4.58 2.12 -19.62
CA LEU A 125 3.76 2.02 -18.40
C LEU A 125 3.73 0.55 -17.96
N GLN A 126 4.17 0.28 -16.73
CA GLN A 126 4.21 -1.09 -16.17
C GLN A 126 2.87 -1.47 -15.51
N THR A 127 1.91 -0.55 -15.53
CA THR A 127 0.58 -0.68 -14.95
C THR A 127 -0.51 -0.69 -16.02
N ASN A 128 -1.62 -1.39 -15.76
CA ASN A 128 -2.82 -1.31 -16.60
C ASN A 128 -3.61 0.00 -16.35
N SER A 129 -4.73 0.20 -17.06
CA SER A 129 -5.60 1.37 -16.91
C SER A 129 -6.27 1.51 -15.54
N ARG A 130 -6.27 0.44 -14.73
CA ARG A 130 -6.80 0.43 -13.36
C ARG A 130 -5.72 0.57 -12.29
N GLY A 131 -4.45 0.71 -12.67
CA GLY A 131 -3.31 0.90 -11.77
C GLY A 131 -2.63 -0.39 -11.28
N ASP A 132 -3.06 -1.57 -11.73
CA ASP A 132 -2.42 -2.83 -11.33
C ASP A 132 -1.07 -3.00 -12.04
N TYR A 133 -0.07 -3.53 -11.34
CA TYR A 133 1.23 -3.85 -11.92
C TYR A 133 1.18 -5.17 -12.72
N ILE A 134 1.39 -5.11 -14.04
CA ILE A 134 1.17 -6.27 -14.94
C ILE A 134 2.44 -6.87 -15.54
N HIS A 135 3.58 -6.17 -15.46
CA HIS A 135 4.80 -6.58 -16.16
C HIS A 135 5.42 -7.91 -15.64
N HIS A 136 5.06 -8.34 -14.43
CA HIS A 136 5.54 -9.59 -13.84
C HIS A 136 4.71 -10.83 -14.23
N LEU A 137 3.50 -10.66 -14.81
CA LEU A 137 2.53 -11.75 -14.94
C LEU A 137 2.98 -12.86 -15.90
N ASP A 138 3.77 -12.51 -16.91
CA ASP A 138 4.30 -13.46 -17.89
C ASP A 138 5.70 -13.97 -17.51
N LYS A 139 6.17 -13.66 -16.29
CA LYS A 139 7.46 -14.12 -15.80
C LYS A 139 7.29 -15.41 -15.02
N SER A 140 8.19 -16.38 -15.25
CA SER A 140 8.21 -17.67 -14.57
C SER A 140 9.00 -17.67 -13.25
N LYS A 141 9.53 -16.52 -12.84
CA LYS A 141 10.32 -16.41 -11.60
C LYS A 141 9.41 -16.66 -10.40
N THR A 142 9.92 -17.41 -9.43
CA THR A 142 9.28 -17.66 -8.15
C THR A 142 10.20 -17.34 -7.00
N TRP A 143 9.59 -17.01 -5.86
CA TRP A 143 10.26 -16.75 -4.60
C TRP A 143 10.96 -18.01 -4.11
N LYS A 144 12.15 -17.83 -3.54
CA LYS A 144 12.85 -18.92 -2.87
C LYS A 144 12.46 -18.91 -1.40
N LYS A 145 11.81 -19.99 -0.98
CA LYS A 145 11.50 -20.27 0.43
C LYS A 145 12.73 -20.03 1.30
N THR A 146 12.51 -19.40 2.44
CA THR A 146 13.53 -19.14 3.46
C THR A 146 13.23 -19.91 4.74
N GLU A 147 14.26 -20.33 5.46
CA GLU A 147 14.09 -21.01 6.76
C GLU A 147 13.74 -20.05 7.90
N ILE A 148 14.31 -18.83 7.88
CA ILE A 148 14.02 -17.78 8.85
C ILE A 148 13.27 -16.63 8.19
N THR A 149 12.34 -16.02 8.93
CA THR A 149 11.63 -14.83 8.43
C THR A 149 12.57 -13.62 8.41
N ARG A 150 12.27 -12.62 7.58
CA ARG A 150 13.01 -11.35 7.64
C ARG A 150 12.88 -10.67 9.02
N TYR A 151 11.76 -10.86 9.69
CA TYR A 151 11.47 -10.27 11.00
C TYR A 151 12.34 -10.87 12.09
N GLU A 152 12.52 -12.18 12.06
CA GLU A 152 13.47 -12.88 12.92
C GLU A 152 14.91 -12.45 12.61
N LYS A 153 15.30 -12.48 11.33
CA LYS A 153 16.65 -12.13 10.88
C LYS A 153 17.09 -10.73 11.33
N TYR A 154 16.19 -9.75 11.26
CA TYR A 154 16.49 -8.36 11.64
C TYR A 154 16.15 -8.03 13.09
N GLN A 155 15.85 -9.05 13.93
CA GLN A 155 15.47 -8.88 15.33
C GLN A 155 14.40 -7.81 15.50
N TYR A 156 13.39 -7.89 14.65
CA TYR A 156 12.40 -6.84 14.52
C TYR A 156 11.64 -6.64 15.83
N ASN A 157 11.59 -5.39 16.30
CA ASN A 157 10.86 -5.04 17.51
C ASN A 157 9.39 -4.87 17.16
N HIS A 158 8.52 -5.72 17.71
CA HIS A 158 7.06 -5.72 17.51
C HIS A 158 6.37 -4.56 18.26
N LYS A 159 7.00 -3.38 18.32
CA LYS A 159 6.42 -2.20 18.94
C LYS A 159 5.40 -1.58 17.99
N LEU A 160 4.12 -1.75 18.30
CA LEU A 160 3.03 -1.15 17.54
C LEU A 160 3.13 0.38 17.47
N SER A 161 2.90 0.92 16.28
CA SER A 161 3.00 2.34 15.97
C SER A 161 1.68 3.06 16.29
N ASN A 162 1.69 3.89 17.33
CA ASN A 162 0.57 4.77 17.64
C ASN A 162 0.35 5.82 16.53
N HIS A 163 1.41 6.25 15.86
CA HIS A 163 1.32 7.16 14.73
C HIS A 163 0.48 6.57 13.60
N PHE A 164 0.81 5.33 13.20
CA PHE A 164 0.08 4.63 12.16
C PHE A 164 -1.38 4.41 12.55
N LYS A 165 -1.64 4.02 13.81
CA LYS A 165 -3.01 3.89 14.34
C LYS A 165 -3.79 5.21 14.24
N ASN A 166 -3.19 6.33 14.62
CA ASN A 166 -3.83 7.64 14.55
C ASN A 166 -4.08 8.09 13.10
N ALA A 167 -3.14 7.84 12.19
CA ALA A 167 -3.31 8.12 10.77
C ALA A 167 -4.48 7.34 10.16
N MET A 168 -4.63 6.06 10.53
CA MET A 168 -5.73 5.20 10.11
C MET A 168 -7.09 5.69 10.64
N LEU A 169 -7.17 6.05 11.92
CA LEU A 169 -8.40 6.58 12.52
C LEU A 169 -8.80 7.94 11.93
N LYS A 170 -7.82 8.81 11.66
CA LYS A 170 -8.03 10.08 10.96
C LYS A 170 -8.57 9.86 9.55
N ALA A 171 -7.99 8.91 8.80
CA ALA A 171 -8.44 8.57 7.46
C ALA A 171 -9.88 8.03 7.46
N GLN A 172 -10.21 7.16 8.41
CA GLN A 172 -11.58 6.69 8.63
C GLN A 172 -12.54 7.87 8.86
N GLN A 173 -12.21 8.75 9.81
CA GLN A 173 -13.05 9.92 10.12
C GLN A 173 -13.25 10.83 8.90
N MET A 174 -12.19 11.09 8.14
CA MET A 174 -12.26 11.89 6.92
C MET A 174 -13.18 11.25 5.88
N ALA A 175 -13.04 9.96 5.63
CA ALA A 175 -13.90 9.21 4.71
C ALA A 175 -15.37 9.25 5.14
N GLU A 176 -15.66 8.94 6.41
CA GLU A 176 -17.02 8.91 6.95
C GLU A 176 -17.68 10.30 6.93
N SER A 177 -16.92 11.37 7.18
CA SER A 177 -17.43 12.75 7.10
C SER A 177 -17.91 13.15 5.70
N LYS A 178 -17.39 12.49 4.66
CA LYS A 178 -17.76 12.66 3.26
C LYS A 178 -18.88 11.69 2.82
N GLY A 179 -19.35 10.83 3.72
CA GLY A 179 -20.30 9.77 3.39
C GLY A 179 -19.69 8.63 2.58
N ALA A 180 -18.37 8.45 2.62
CA ALA A 180 -17.65 7.29 2.10
C ALA A 180 -17.48 6.22 3.19
N THR A 181 -17.17 4.99 2.80
CA THR A 181 -16.92 3.89 3.73
C THR A 181 -15.44 3.52 3.74
N PHE A 182 -14.85 3.40 4.93
CA PHE A 182 -13.47 2.97 5.12
C PHE A 182 -13.40 1.52 5.62
N TYR A 183 -12.67 0.68 4.89
CA TYR A 183 -12.41 -0.71 5.25
C TYR A 183 -10.91 -0.99 5.25
N VAL A 184 -10.52 -1.99 6.04
CA VAL A 184 -9.17 -2.52 6.03
C VAL A 184 -9.19 -4.01 5.77
N SER A 185 -8.29 -4.47 4.92
CA SER A 185 -8.03 -5.91 4.75
C SER A 185 -6.54 -6.19 4.96
N TYR A 186 -6.16 -7.46 4.81
CA TYR A 186 -4.84 -7.95 5.17
C TYR A 186 -3.92 -8.06 3.94
N PRO A 187 -2.63 -7.70 4.07
CA PRO A 187 -1.68 -7.96 3.03
C PRO A 187 -1.53 -9.48 2.88
N LEU A 188 -1.23 -9.95 1.67
CA LEU A 188 -0.76 -11.33 1.55
C LEU A 188 0.60 -11.45 2.19
N ILE A 189 1.04 -12.66 2.50
CA ILE A 189 2.45 -12.90 2.80
C ILE A 189 2.82 -14.34 2.45
N ALA A 190 4.04 -14.52 1.95
CA ALA A 190 4.63 -15.84 1.77
C ALA A 190 4.63 -16.63 3.10
N ALA A 191 4.26 -17.90 3.06
CA ALA A 191 4.21 -18.76 4.24
C ALA A 191 5.55 -18.82 4.98
N SER A 192 6.66 -18.85 4.24
CA SER A 192 8.02 -18.82 4.81
C SER A 192 8.42 -17.49 5.46
N GLN A 193 7.58 -16.47 5.37
CA GLN A 193 7.84 -15.12 5.88
C GLN A 193 6.78 -14.66 6.88
N TYR A 194 5.73 -15.45 7.10
CA TYR A 194 4.72 -15.16 8.10
C TYR A 194 5.31 -15.30 9.52
N ASP A 195 5.07 -14.28 10.34
CA ASP A 195 5.40 -14.31 11.76
C ASP A 195 4.11 -14.52 12.57
N VAL A 196 4.11 -15.53 13.44
CA VAL A 196 2.92 -15.89 14.23
C VAL A 196 2.44 -14.74 15.12
N ARG A 197 3.36 -13.84 15.52
CA ARG A 197 3.08 -12.67 16.36
C ARG A 197 2.20 -11.64 15.67
N PHE A 198 2.14 -11.63 14.33
CA PHE A 198 1.29 -10.71 13.58
C PHE A 198 -0.18 -10.80 13.96
N LYS A 199 -0.67 -12.01 14.24
CA LYS A 199 -2.06 -12.18 14.68
C LYS A 199 -2.34 -11.41 15.96
N GLU A 200 -1.54 -11.63 17.00
CA GLU A 200 -1.72 -10.97 18.29
C GLU A 200 -1.54 -9.45 18.19
N ASP A 201 -0.59 -9.01 17.37
CA ASP A 201 -0.31 -7.60 17.16
C ASP A 201 -1.45 -6.89 16.44
N LEU A 202 -2.03 -7.51 15.41
CA LEU A 202 -3.21 -7.00 14.73
C LEU A 202 -4.43 -6.93 15.65
N GLU A 203 -4.66 -7.98 16.46
CA GLU A 203 -5.73 -7.99 17.46
C GLU A 203 -5.57 -6.84 18.46
N LYS A 204 -4.35 -6.62 18.99
CA LYS A 204 -4.01 -5.50 19.88
C LYS A 204 -4.18 -4.15 19.18
N PHE A 205 -3.73 -4.03 17.93
CA PHE A 205 -3.78 -2.79 17.16
C PHE A 205 -5.21 -2.31 16.93
N TYR A 206 -6.09 -3.21 16.50
CA TYR A 206 -7.48 -2.90 16.20
C TYR A 206 -8.41 -2.94 17.43
N LYS A 207 -7.93 -3.45 18.57
CA LYS A 207 -8.67 -3.38 19.84
C LYS A 207 -9.11 -1.94 20.13
N ASN A 208 -10.38 -1.80 20.49
CA ASN A 208 -11.05 -0.53 20.79
C ASN A 208 -11.02 0.49 19.63
N THR A 209 -10.93 0.02 18.38
CA THR A 209 -11.12 0.87 17.20
C THR A 209 -12.47 0.58 16.54
N THR A 210 -12.97 1.56 15.78
CA THR A 210 -14.17 1.42 14.95
C THR A 210 -13.84 0.99 13.51
N ILE A 211 -12.59 0.64 13.22
CA ILE A 211 -12.13 0.26 11.89
C ILE A 211 -12.76 -1.08 11.52
N LYS A 212 -13.41 -1.12 10.35
CA LYS A 212 -14.05 -2.32 9.84
C LYS A 212 -13.04 -3.18 9.09
N LEU A 213 -12.76 -4.38 9.61
CA LEU A 213 -11.84 -5.35 9.00
C LEU A 213 -12.58 -6.27 8.03
N ILE A 214 -11.91 -6.64 6.93
CA ILE A 214 -12.42 -7.53 5.89
C ILE A 214 -11.51 -8.75 5.76
N GLY A 215 -12.07 -9.94 6.01
CA GLY A 215 -11.37 -11.22 6.00
C GLY A 215 -10.72 -11.56 7.34
N SER A 216 -9.74 -12.47 7.32
CA SER A 216 -8.88 -12.81 8.45
C SER A 216 -7.42 -12.95 7.97
N PRO A 217 -6.40 -12.60 8.77
CA PRO A 217 -5.02 -12.59 8.32
C PRO A 217 -4.54 -13.97 7.86
N GLU A 218 -5.06 -15.06 8.44
CA GLU A 218 -4.71 -16.43 8.08
C GLU A 218 -5.10 -16.80 6.64
N ASN A 219 -6.18 -16.21 6.11
CA ASN A 219 -6.62 -16.45 4.72
C ASN A 219 -5.68 -15.81 3.68
N TYR A 220 -4.77 -14.94 4.12
CA TYR A 220 -3.83 -14.22 3.27
C TYR A 220 -2.40 -14.74 3.40
N ILE A 221 -2.18 -15.89 4.05
CA ILE A 221 -0.91 -16.61 4.07
C ILE A 221 -0.83 -17.53 2.86
N PHE A 222 0.12 -17.30 1.97
CA PHE A 222 0.20 -17.93 0.65
C PHE A 222 1.41 -18.86 0.56
N GLN A 223 1.24 -20.00 -0.12
CA GLN A 223 2.36 -20.90 -0.41
C GLN A 223 3.42 -20.17 -1.23
N ASP A 224 4.70 -20.46 -0.94
CA ASP A 224 5.85 -19.76 -1.54
C ASP A 224 5.92 -19.88 -3.08
N ASP A 225 5.37 -20.96 -3.66
CA ASP A 225 5.29 -21.17 -5.11
C ASP A 225 4.32 -20.20 -5.82
N LEU A 226 3.43 -19.56 -5.07
CA LEU A 226 2.53 -18.51 -5.54
C LEU A 226 3.14 -17.11 -5.45
N ILE A 227 4.39 -16.99 -5.00
CA ILE A 227 5.09 -15.72 -4.76
C ILE A 227 6.16 -15.53 -5.85
N TYR A 228 6.29 -14.30 -6.34
CA TYR A 228 7.12 -13.93 -7.48
C TYR A 228 8.57 -13.60 -7.08
N ASP A 229 8.80 -12.50 -6.36
CA ASP A 229 10.16 -12.04 -6.03
C ASP A 229 10.32 -11.35 -4.67
N HIS A 230 9.23 -11.02 -4.02
CA HIS A 230 9.16 -10.44 -2.69
C HIS A 230 8.02 -11.12 -1.93
N PRO A 231 8.06 -11.23 -0.59
CA PRO A 231 7.03 -11.94 0.18
C PRO A 231 5.60 -11.39 0.01
N TYR A 232 5.47 -10.19 -0.56
CA TYR A 232 4.21 -9.51 -0.86
C TYR A 232 3.80 -9.54 -2.33
N HIS A 233 4.62 -10.07 -3.24
CA HIS A 233 4.36 -10.03 -4.68
C HIS A 233 3.98 -11.42 -5.17
N THR A 234 2.78 -11.59 -5.71
CA THR A 234 2.34 -12.89 -6.22
C THR A 234 2.80 -13.14 -7.65
N THR A 235 2.83 -14.41 -8.04
CA THR A 235 2.76 -14.80 -9.45
C THR A 235 1.36 -14.53 -10.02
N LYS A 236 1.17 -14.70 -11.34
CA LYS A 236 -0.16 -14.60 -11.96
C LYS A 236 -1.21 -15.49 -11.27
N LYS A 237 -0.87 -16.75 -10.99
CA LYS A 237 -1.75 -17.69 -10.29
C LYS A 237 -2.04 -17.23 -8.85
N GLY A 238 -1.02 -16.76 -8.13
CA GLY A 238 -1.20 -16.23 -6.78
C GLY A 238 -2.14 -15.01 -6.76
N ARG A 239 -2.02 -14.12 -7.75
CA ARG A 239 -2.89 -12.95 -7.91
C ARG A 239 -4.35 -13.33 -8.13
N GLU A 240 -4.61 -14.30 -9.01
CA GLU A 240 -5.96 -14.80 -9.27
C GLU A 240 -6.60 -15.36 -7.99
N ILE A 241 -5.87 -16.23 -7.26
CA ILE A 241 -6.34 -16.82 -6.00
C ILE A 241 -6.61 -15.74 -4.95
N ARG A 242 -5.67 -14.81 -4.74
CA ARG A 242 -5.82 -13.69 -3.79
C ARG A 242 -7.02 -12.82 -4.11
N THR A 243 -7.22 -12.52 -5.40
CA THR A 243 -8.34 -11.68 -5.83
C THR A 243 -9.67 -12.37 -5.55
N GLU A 244 -9.79 -13.67 -5.83
CA GLU A 244 -11.00 -14.46 -5.53
C GLU A 244 -11.29 -14.55 -4.02
N ILE A 245 -10.26 -14.68 -3.17
CA ILE A 245 -10.41 -14.64 -1.71
C ILE A 245 -10.98 -13.28 -1.28
N LEU A 246 -10.37 -12.19 -1.76
CA LEU A 246 -10.81 -10.83 -1.42
C LEU A 246 -12.24 -10.55 -1.90
N ILE A 247 -12.62 -11.02 -3.10
CA ILE A 247 -13.99 -10.91 -3.61
C ILE A 247 -14.98 -11.57 -2.64
N LYS A 248 -14.70 -12.81 -2.20
CA LYS A 248 -15.58 -13.53 -1.26
C LYS A 248 -15.72 -12.79 0.07
N ASP A 249 -14.64 -12.21 0.57
CA ASP A 249 -14.68 -11.45 1.83
C ASP A 249 -15.45 -10.13 1.66
N LEU A 250 -15.28 -9.44 0.52
CA LEU A 250 -16.03 -8.23 0.18
C LEU A 250 -17.52 -8.50 0.02
N GLN A 251 -17.92 -9.57 -0.67
CA GLN A 251 -19.34 -9.92 -0.87
C GLN A 251 -20.08 -10.09 0.46
N LYS A 252 -19.45 -10.77 1.44
CA LYS A 252 -20.03 -10.93 2.80
C LYS A 252 -20.32 -9.59 3.47
N VAL A 253 -19.40 -8.63 3.35
CA VAL A 253 -19.49 -7.33 4.04
C VAL A 253 -20.38 -6.35 3.29
N LEU A 254 -20.37 -6.39 1.96
CA LEU A 254 -21.17 -5.53 1.09
C LEU A 254 -22.60 -6.07 0.88
N LYS A 255 -22.88 -7.29 1.35
CA LYS A 255 -24.17 -7.99 1.18
C LYS A 255 -24.55 -8.16 -0.31
N LEU A 256 -23.57 -8.56 -1.11
CA LEU A 256 -23.69 -8.85 -2.55
C LEU A 256 -23.79 -10.35 -2.81
#